data_AF-A0A3N5U1L4-F1
#
_entry.id   AF-A0A3N5U1L4-F1
#
_cell.length_a   1.000
_cell.length_b   1.000
_cell.length_c   1.000
_cell.angle_alpha   90.00
_cell.angle_beta   90.00
_cell.angle_gamma   90.00
#
_symmetry.space_group_name_H-M   'P 1'
#
loop_
_entity.id
_entity.type
_entity.pdbx_description
1 polymer ?
#
loop_
_entity_poly.entity_id
_entity_poly.type
_entity_poly.pdbx_seq_one_letter_code
_entity_poly.pdbx_strand_id
1 'polypeptide(L)'
;MANPNQKILVWPAGESNITIKSFCSPDDIALLSLKETFVESNNYNPILSKKESLVSASLQQDVNVTIAYTGEKKIIGISILQYPSPEERWVKIENRVMMEVSVVEVAAEWRSRGISKKLFELLFDHPLRERRIIYMVGYSWTWDVSGAGISVIEYRNMLINLFSNFGFRIFPTNDPNVLLCPENLFMARIGADISDNVKMKFKLLRFNMDN
;
A
#
# COMPACT_ATOMS: atom_id res chain seq x y z
N MET A 1 -8.59 -1.43 -22.24
CA MET A 1 -7.27 -1.86 -22.78
C MET A 1 -6.33 -2.11 -21.61
N ALA A 2 -5.44 -3.10 -21.70
CA ALA A 2 -4.47 -3.38 -20.64
C ALA A 2 -3.50 -2.20 -20.46
N ASN A 3 -3.14 -1.88 -19.22
CA ASN A 3 -2.15 -0.84 -18.93
C ASN A 3 -0.78 -1.27 -19.50
N PRO A 4 -0.05 -0.40 -20.23
CA PRO A 4 1.24 -0.77 -20.83
C PRO A 4 2.32 -1.16 -19.81
N ASN A 5 2.16 -0.76 -18.54
CA ASN A 5 3.07 -1.10 -17.45
C ASN A 5 2.59 -2.31 -16.62
N GLN A 6 1.50 -2.97 -17.03
CA GLN A 6 0.98 -4.15 -16.36
C GLN A 6 2.01 -5.28 -16.40
N LYS A 7 2.28 -5.88 -15.24
CA LYS A 7 3.17 -7.03 -15.09
C LYS A 7 2.45 -8.15 -14.36
N ILE A 8 2.86 -9.37 -14.68
CA ILE A 8 2.37 -10.59 -14.05
C ILE A 8 3.58 -11.37 -13.56
N LEU A 9 3.55 -11.73 -12.28
CA LEU A 9 4.51 -12.62 -11.65
C LEU A 9 3.76 -13.89 -11.23
N VAL A 10 4.22 -15.04 -11.69
CA VAL A 10 3.76 -16.34 -11.17
C VAL A 10 4.80 -16.81 -10.17
N TRP A 11 4.35 -17.08 -8.95
CA TRP A 11 5.20 -17.45 -7.84
C TRP A 11 4.73 -18.79 -7.24
N PRO A 12 5.58 -19.84 -7.22
CA PRO A 12 5.22 -21.12 -6.64
C PRO A 12 5.12 -20.99 -5.12
N ALA A 13 4.00 -21.41 -4.54
CA ALA A 13 3.76 -21.40 -3.10
C ALA A 13 3.19 -22.75 -2.64
N GLY A 14 4.07 -23.74 -2.47
CA GLY A 14 3.67 -25.11 -2.15
C GLY A 14 3.07 -25.81 -3.37
N GLU A 15 1.90 -26.43 -3.19
CA GLU A 15 1.16 -27.17 -4.24
C GLU A 15 0.34 -26.26 -5.18
N SER A 16 0.27 -24.96 -4.91
CA SER A 16 -0.50 -23.99 -5.70
C SER A 16 0.38 -22.86 -6.23
N ASN A 17 0.09 -22.45 -7.47
CA ASN A 17 0.69 -21.26 -8.06
C ASN A 17 -0.09 -20.02 -7.62
N ILE A 18 0.62 -19.03 -7.06
CA ILE A 18 0.09 -17.69 -6.80
C ILE A 18 0.45 -16.82 -7.98
N THR A 19 -0.55 -16.11 -8.53
CA THR A 19 -0.32 -15.07 -9.53
C THR A 19 -0.42 -13.72 -8.87
N ILE A 20 0.58 -12.86 -9.09
CA ILE A 20 0.57 -11.45 -8.69
C ILE A 20 0.51 -10.62 -9.96
N LYS A 21 -0.44 -9.70 -10.03
CA LYS A 21 -0.68 -8.84 -11.20
C LYS A 21 -0.74 -7.39 -10.76
N SER A 22 0.02 -6.51 -11.42
CA SER A 22 -0.04 -5.05 -11.22
C SER A 22 -0.96 -4.36 -12.22
N PHE A 23 -1.34 -3.12 -11.93
CA PHE A 23 -2.23 -2.31 -12.76
C PHE A 23 -3.46 -3.12 -13.21
N CYS A 24 -4.07 -3.87 -12.28
CA CYS A 24 -5.26 -4.65 -12.56
C CYS A 24 -6.38 -3.73 -13.06
N SER A 25 -6.97 -4.07 -14.20
CA SER A 25 -8.13 -3.36 -14.75
C SER A 25 -9.43 -3.78 -14.05
N PRO A 26 -10.56 -3.07 -14.30
CA PRO A 26 -11.87 -3.54 -13.88
C PRO A 26 -12.18 -4.96 -14.36
N ASP A 27 -11.81 -5.31 -15.60
CA ASP A 27 -12.01 -6.65 -16.17
C ASP A 27 -11.18 -7.70 -15.41
N ASP A 28 -9.94 -7.37 -15.05
CA ASP A 28 -9.10 -8.26 -14.25
C ASP A 28 -9.75 -8.54 -12.88
N ILE A 29 -10.25 -7.50 -12.22
CA ILE A 29 -10.87 -7.59 -10.88
C ILE A 29 -12.20 -8.34 -10.92
N ALA A 30 -12.97 -8.18 -12.01
CA ALA A 30 -14.25 -8.85 -12.20
C ALA A 30 -14.09 -10.38 -12.20
N LEU A 31 -13.02 -10.90 -12.82
CA LEU A 31 -12.73 -12.33 -12.95
C LEU A 31 -12.25 -13.01 -11.65
N LEU A 32 -11.87 -12.24 -10.63
CA LEU A 32 -11.36 -12.79 -9.37
C LEU A 32 -12.47 -12.97 -8.33
N SER A 33 -12.21 -13.58 -7.18
CA SER A 33 -13.16 -13.67 -6.07
C SER A 33 -12.55 -13.06 -4.82
N LEU A 34 -13.27 -12.14 -4.17
CA LEU A 34 -12.89 -11.54 -2.88
C LEU A 34 -13.63 -12.19 -1.69
N LYS A 35 -14.61 -13.05 -1.97
CA LYS A 35 -15.50 -13.62 -0.94
C LYS A 35 -14.68 -14.34 0.12
N GLU A 36 -15.07 -14.13 1.39
CA GLU A 36 -14.57 -14.89 2.55
C GLU A 36 -13.04 -14.82 2.75
N THR A 37 -12.38 -13.84 2.14
CA THR A 37 -10.91 -13.71 2.19
C THR A 37 -10.48 -12.73 3.27
N PHE A 38 -11.10 -11.56 3.29
CA PHE A 38 -10.88 -10.51 4.28
C PHE A 38 -12.16 -10.38 5.08
N VAL A 39 -12.24 -11.14 6.18
CA VAL A 39 -13.43 -11.21 7.03
C VAL A 39 -13.18 -10.37 8.27
N GLU A 40 -14.14 -9.53 8.60
CA GLU A 40 -14.13 -8.78 9.87
C GLU A 40 -14.08 -9.75 11.05
N SER A 41 -13.29 -9.40 12.05
CA SER A 41 -13.25 -10.11 13.33
C SER A 41 -13.33 -9.09 14.46
N ASN A 42 -13.65 -9.54 15.68
CA ASN A 42 -13.90 -8.65 16.83
C ASN A 42 -12.82 -7.57 17.07
N ASN A 43 -11.58 -7.79 16.62
CA ASN A 43 -10.45 -6.89 16.83
C ASN A 43 -9.78 -6.42 15.52
N TYR A 44 -10.37 -6.68 14.35
CA TYR A 44 -9.78 -6.29 13.06
C TYR A 44 -10.85 -6.12 11.98
N ASN A 45 -10.84 -4.94 11.35
CA ASN A 45 -11.65 -4.64 10.17
C ASN A 45 -10.72 -4.47 8.96
N PRO A 46 -10.89 -5.29 7.91
CA PRO A 46 -10.21 -5.12 6.62
C PRO A 46 -10.32 -3.68 6.10
N ILE A 47 -9.22 -3.16 5.56
CA ILE A 47 -9.21 -1.82 4.94
C ILE A 47 -10.06 -1.85 3.66
N LEU A 48 -10.05 -2.99 2.96
CA LEU A 48 -10.90 -3.25 1.80
C LEU A 48 -11.71 -4.54 1.94
N SER A 49 -13.01 -4.38 2.16
CA SER A 49 -13.97 -5.49 2.16
C SER A 49 -14.77 -5.62 0.85
N LYS A 50 -14.60 -4.69 -0.10
CA LYS A 50 -15.45 -4.55 -1.29
C LYS A 50 -14.65 -4.49 -2.59
N LYS A 51 -15.10 -5.24 -3.59
CA LYS A 51 -14.51 -5.23 -4.94
C LYS A 51 -14.73 -3.89 -5.65
N GLU A 52 -15.82 -3.20 -5.35
CA GLU A 52 -16.20 -1.93 -5.97
C GLU A 52 -15.14 -0.86 -5.71
N SER A 53 -14.51 -0.88 -4.53
CA SER A 53 -13.40 0.00 -4.19
C SER A 53 -12.16 -0.28 -5.03
N LEU A 54 -11.85 -1.57 -5.30
CA LEU A 54 -10.75 -1.95 -6.19
C LEU A 54 -10.99 -1.48 -7.63
N VAL A 55 -12.21 -1.67 -8.12
CA VAL A 55 -12.62 -1.23 -9.46
C VAL A 55 -12.50 0.30 -9.55
N SER A 56 -13.04 1.01 -8.57
CA SER A 56 -12.98 2.48 -8.52
C SER A 56 -11.54 3.00 -8.52
N ALA A 57 -10.65 2.37 -7.74
CA ALA A 57 -9.23 2.71 -7.73
C ALA A 57 -8.57 2.42 -9.09
N SER A 58 -8.87 1.26 -9.72
CA SER A 58 -8.27 0.87 -11.00
C SER A 58 -8.62 1.75 -12.19
N LEU A 59 -9.71 2.52 -12.08
CA LEU A 59 -10.14 3.47 -13.11
C LEU A 59 -9.35 4.78 -13.07
N GLN A 60 -8.66 5.08 -11.97
CA GLN A 60 -7.92 6.32 -11.81
C GLN A 60 -6.57 6.25 -12.55
N GLN A 61 -6.20 7.37 -13.15
CA GLN A 61 -4.91 7.49 -13.84
C GLN A 61 -3.75 7.33 -12.85
N ASP A 62 -2.69 6.65 -13.28
CA ASP A 62 -1.46 6.44 -12.51
C ASP A 62 -1.64 5.62 -11.21
N VAL A 63 -2.85 5.12 -10.93
CA VAL A 63 -3.09 4.22 -9.80
C VAL A 63 -2.64 2.81 -10.16
N ASN A 64 -1.92 2.18 -9.23
CA ASN A 64 -1.52 0.79 -9.35
C ASN A 64 -2.25 -0.06 -8.31
N VAL A 65 -3.33 -0.72 -8.76
CA VAL A 65 -3.97 -1.80 -8.01
C VAL A 65 -3.21 -3.09 -8.33
N THR A 66 -2.49 -3.61 -7.35
CA THR A 66 -1.75 -4.87 -7.44
C THR A 66 -2.45 -5.96 -6.63
N ILE A 67 -2.72 -7.11 -7.25
CA ILE A 67 -3.50 -8.19 -6.64
C ILE A 67 -2.72 -9.51 -6.74
N ALA A 68 -2.68 -10.24 -5.63
CA ALA A 68 -2.25 -11.63 -5.56
C ALA A 68 -3.47 -12.55 -5.50
N TYR A 69 -3.52 -13.58 -6.33
CA TYR A 69 -4.63 -14.54 -6.39
C TYR A 69 -4.16 -15.97 -6.72
N THR A 70 -4.98 -16.96 -6.34
CA THR A 70 -4.71 -18.39 -6.56
C THR A 70 -5.12 -18.86 -7.96
N GLY A 71 -4.79 -20.10 -8.33
CA GLY A 71 -5.27 -20.73 -9.57
C GLY A 71 -6.81 -20.74 -9.71
N GLU A 72 -7.51 -20.83 -8.58
CA GLU A 72 -8.98 -20.78 -8.48
C GLU A 72 -9.55 -19.34 -8.53
N LYS A 73 -8.71 -18.34 -8.85
CA LYS A 73 -9.08 -16.93 -8.94
C LYS A 73 -9.49 -16.30 -7.61
N LYS A 74 -9.22 -16.94 -6.47
CA LYS A 74 -9.41 -16.33 -5.14
C LYS A 74 -8.34 -15.27 -4.89
N ILE A 75 -8.74 -14.03 -4.62
CA ILE A 75 -7.83 -12.97 -4.15
C ILE A 75 -7.30 -13.38 -2.78
N ILE A 76 -6.01 -13.21 -2.56
CA ILE A 76 -5.34 -13.54 -1.28
C ILE A 76 -4.44 -12.41 -0.78
N GLY A 77 -4.21 -11.40 -1.60
CA GLY A 77 -3.49 -10.20 -1.21
C GLY A 77 -3.76 -9.03 -2.15
N ILE A 78 -3.74 -7.83 -1.60
CA ILE A 78 -4.04 -6.57 -2.30
C ILE A 78 -3.02 -5.54 -1.86
N SER A 79 -2.54 -4.74 -2.81
CA SER A 79 -1.91 -3.47 -2.49
C SER A 79 -2.29 -2.39 -3.49
N ILE A 80 -2.48 -1.16 -3.01
CA ILE A 80 -2.87 -0.02 -3.83
C ILE A 80 -1.89 1.12 -3.62
N LEU A 81 -1.38 1.64 -4.73
CA LEU A 81 -0.62 2.87 -4.79
C LEU A 81 -1.45 3.90 -5.55
N GLN A 82 -1.87 4.97 -4.87
CA GLN A 82 -2.79 5.96 -5.44
C GLN A 82 -2.45 7.38 -4.99
N TYR A 83 -3.18 8.37 -5.48
CA TYR A 83 -3.04 9.74 -4.99
C TYR A 83 -3.69 9.91 -3.61
N PRO A 84 -3.17 10.82 -2.76
CA PRO A 84 -3.80 11.17 -1.49
C PRO A 84 -5.25 11.64 -1.69
N SER A 85 -6.07 11.46 -0.67
CA SER A 85 -7.40 12.07 -0.64
C SER A 85 -7.28 13.61 -0.73
N PRO A 86 -8.22 14.31 -1.39
CA PRO A 86 -8.22 15.78 -1.45
C PRO A 86 -8.20 16.49 -0.09
N GLU A 87 -8.68 15.81 0.95
CA GLU A 87 -8.74 16.34 2.33
C GLU A 87 -7.40 16.20 3.07
N GLU A 88 -6.46 15.42 2.54
CA GLU A 88 -5.15 15.24 3.16
C GLU A 88 -4.23 16.40 2.81
N ARG A 89 -3.49 16.90 3.81
CA ARG A 89 -2.54 18.01 3.60
C ARG A 89 -1.48 17.73 2.53
N TRP A 90 -1.19 16.46 2.23
CA TRP A 90 -0.14 16.06 1.28
C TRP A 90 -0.38 16.58 -0.13
N VAL A 91 -1.65 16.86 -0.49
CA VAL A 91 -2.01 17.41 -1.81
C VAL A 91 -1.44 18.80 -2.08
N LYS A 92 -1.00 19.52 -1.03
CA LYS A 92 -0.46 20.89 -1.14
C LYS A 92 0.92 20.97 -1.79
N ILE A 93 1.69 19.88 -1.81
CA ILE A 93 3.14 19.98 -2.07
C ILE A 93 3.50 20.36 -3.51
N GLU A 94 2.65 19.98 -4.46
CA GLU A 94 2.63 20.28 -5.90
C GLU A 94 1.70 19.23 -6.51
N ASN A 95 1.05 19.55 -7.63
CA ASN A 95 0.08 18.63 -8.24
C ASN A 95 0.73 17.28 -8.58
N ARG A 96 0.11 16.18 -8.12
CA ARG A 96 0.49 14.79 -8.43
C ARG A 96 1.92 14.38 -8.06
N VAL A 97 2.60 15.08 -7.14
CA VAL A 97 3.92 14.66 -6.64
C VAL A 97 3.83 13.57 -5.57
N MET A 98 2.80 13.61 -4.72
CA MET A 98 2.59 12.64 -3.65
C MET A 98 1.79 11.45 -4.12
N MET A 99 2.15 10.25 -3.66
CA MET A 99 1.31 9.06 -3.76
C MET A 99 1.34 8.29 -2.44
N GLU A 100 0.25 7.63 -2.11
CA GLU A 100 0.07 6.84 -0.91
C GLU A 100 0.01 5.36 -1.25
N VAL A 101 0.70 4.53 -0.48
CA VAL A 101 0.38 3.10 -0.35
C VAL A 101 -0.81 2.98 0.59
N SER A 102 -2.02 3.12 0.05
CA SER A 102 -3.26 3.25 0.83
C SER A 102 -3.77 1.91 1.37
N VAL A 103 -3.39 0.81 0.71
CA VAL A 103 -3.78 -0.54 1.12
C VAL A 103 -2.61 -1.49 0.98
N VAL A 104 -2.42 -2.31 2.01
CA VAL A 104 -1.55 -3.49 2.00
C VAL A 104 -2.24 -4.55 2.83
N GLU A 105 -2.80 -5.57 2.18
CA GLU A 105 -3.55 -6.60 2.87
C GLU A 105 -3.20 -7.98 2.32
N VAL A 106 -3.00 -8.94 3.21
CA VAL A 106 -2.78 -10.36 2.88
C VAL A 106 -3.68 -11.18 3.78
N ALA A 107 -4.43 -12.08 3.17
CA ALA A 107 -5.36 -12.98 3.84
C ALA A 107 -4.62 -13.79 4.92
N ALA A 108 -5.25 -13.97 6.09
CA ALA A 108 -4.60 -14.53 7.28
C ALA A 108 -3.90 -15.87 7.00
N GLU A 109 -4.56 -16.79 6.28
CA GLU A 109 -4.03 -18.12 5.92
C GLU A 109 -2.77 -18.07 5.01
N TRP A 110 -2.54 -16.92 4.35
CA TRP A 110 -1.46 -16.70 3.40
C TRP A 110 -0.34 -15.79 3.93
N ARG A 111 -0.46 -15.28 5.17
CA ARG A 111 0.59 -14.46 5.82
C ARG A 111 1.84 -15.28 6.09
N SER A 112 2.95 -14.59 6.34
CA SER A 112 4.28 -15.19 6.59
C SER A 112 4.86 -16.03 5.43
N ARG A 113 4.24 -15.98 4.24
CA ARG A 113 4.75 -16.63 3.02
C ARG A 113 5.58 -15.68 2.13
N GLY A 114 5.59 -14.38 2.41
CA GLY A 114 6.32 -13.39 1.60
C GLY A 114 5.51 -12.76 0.46
N ILE A 115 4.19 -12.95 0.44
CA ILE A 115 3.29 -12.36 -0.56
C ILE A 115 3.34 -10.82 -0.57
N SER A 116 3.41 -10.18 0.60
CA SER A 116 3.51 -8.72 0.69
C SER A 116 4.76 -8.18 -0.03
N LYS A 117 5.89 -8.89 0.07
CA LYS A 117 7.10 -8.56 -0.68
C LYS A 117 6.87 -8.66 -2.20
N LYS A 118 6.17 -9.69 -2.66
CA LYS A 118 5.83 -9.87 -4.09
C LYS A 118 4.83 -8.85 -4.62
N LEU A 119 3.85 -8.46 -3.80
CA LEU A 119 2.96 -7.34 -4.09
C LEU A 119 3.80 -6.06 -4.26
N PHE A 120 4.71 -5.77 -3.34
CA PHE A 120 5.52 -4.55 -3.36
C PHE A 120 6.51 -4.50 -4.52
N GLU A 121 7.07 -5.65 -4.93
CA GLU A 121 7.92 -5.76 -6.13
C GLU A 121 7.20 -5.21 -7.38
N LEU A 122 5.92 -5.54 -7.58
CA LEU A 122 5.16 -5.00 -8.72
C LEU A 122 4.49 -3.66 -8.44
N LEU A 123 4.17 -3.35 -7.18
CA LEU A 123 3.58 -2.08 -6.78
C LEU A 123 4.55 -0.92 -7.06
N PHE A 124 5.80 -1.07 -6.63
CA PHE A 124 6.85 -0.07 -6.76
C PHE A 124 7.66 -0.18 -8.04
N ASP A 125 7.35 -1.14 -8.91
CA ASP A 125 7.76 -1.09 -10.31
C ASP A 125 6.88 -0.11 -11.13
N HIS A 126 6.55 1.01 -10.49
CA HIS A 126 5.74 2.08 -11.02
C HIS A 126 6.61 3.00 -11.88
N PRO A 127 6.21 3.35 -13.12
CA PRO A 127 7.03 4.17 -14.02
C PRO A 127 7.28 5.58 -13.47
N LEU A 128 6.40 6.07 -12.58
CA LEU A 128 6.54 7.40 -11.97
C LEU A 128 7.32 7.39 -10.65
N ARG A 129 7.79 6.24 -10.15
CA ARG A 129 8.34 6.14 -8.78
C ARG A 129 9.47 7.13 -8.49
N GLU A 130 10.32 7.43 -9.47
CA GLU A 130 11.44 8.36 -9.28
C GLU A 130 10.99 9.83 -9.30
N ARG A 131 9.81 10.12 -9.86
CA ARG A 131 9.18 11.44 -9.92
C ARG A 131 8.11 11.63 -8.85
N ARG A 132 8.09 10.78 -7.83
CA ARG A 132 7.09 10.81 -6.74
C ARG A 132 7.75 10.76 -5.38
N ILE A 133 7.10 11.40 -4.41
CA ILE A 133 7.27 11.05 -3.01
C ILE A 133 6.15 10.07 -2.69
N ILE A 134 6.51 8.83 -2.38
CA ILE A 134 5.56 7.79 -2.03
C ILE A 134 5.58 7.62 -0.51
N TYR A 135 4.42 7.69 0.14
CA TYR A 135 4.32 7.53 1.59
C TYR A 135 3.33 6.43 1.96
N MET A 136 3.37 6.09 3.24
CA MET A 136 2.38 5.27 3.92
C MET A 136 2.15 5.90 5.30
N VAL A 137 0.94 5.75 5.83
CA VAL A 137 0.64 6.01 7.24
C VAL A 137 0.16 4.73 7.89
N GLY A 138 0.79 4.35 8.98
CA GLY A 138 0.54 3.11 9.69
C GLY A 138 -0.08 3.43 11.02
N TYR A 139 -1.38 3.16 11.14
CA TYR A 139 -2.15 3.36 12.36
C TYR A 139 -2.37 2.03 13.07
N SER A 140 -1.95 1.91 14.32
CA SER A 140 -1.96 0.64 15.06
C SER A 140 -3.34 0.05 15.25
N TRP A 141 -4.39 0.87 15.34
CA TRP A 141 -5.77 0.43 15.41
C TRP A 141 -6.31 -0.21 14.13
N THR A 142 -5.54 -0.18 13.03
CA THR A 142 -5.89 -0.89 11.78
C THR A 142 -5.15 -2.22 11.63
N TRP A 143 -4.27 -2.57 12.58
CA TRP A 143 -3.42 -3.75 12.46
C TRP A 143 -4.08 -4.97 13.09
N ASP A 144 -4.01 -6.10 12.39
CA ASP A 144 -4.41 -7.40 12.92
C ASP A 144 -3.33 -8.00 13.83
N VAL A 145 -3.10 -7.36 14.98
CA VAL A 145 -2.08 -7.76 15.96
C VAL A 145 -2.44 -9.12 16.57
N SER A 146 -3.72 -9.33 16.90
CA SER A 146 -4.21 -10.58 17.47
C SER A 146 -4.07 -11.75 16.49
N GLY A 147 -4.44 -11.57 15.23
CA GLY A 147 -4.32 -12.61 14.21
C GLY A 147 -2.87 -12.86 13.78
N ALA A 148 -1.98 -11.89 13.97
CA ALA A 148 -0.54 -12.08 13.76
C ALA A 148 0.14 -12.80 14.94
N GLY A 149 -0.44 -12.77 16.15
CA GLY A 149 0.13 -13.41 17.34
C GLY A 149 1.43 -12.77 17.83
N ILE A 150 1.65 -11.50 17.51
CA ILE A 150 2.84 -10.71 17.89
C ILE A 150 2.42 -9.44 18.62
N SER A 151 3.35 -8.80 19.33
CA SER A 151 3.10 -7.50 19.97
C SER A 151 2.94 -6.37 18.93
N VAL A 152 2.33 -5.27 19.36
CA VAL A 152 2.18 -4.06 18.55
C VAL A 152 3.53 -3.51 18.05
N ILE A 153 4.57 -3.58 18.89
CA ILE A 153 5.93 -3.14 18.53
C ILE A 153 6.59 -4.07 17.52
N GLU A 154 6.39 -5.39 17.64
CA GLU A 154 6.86 -6.35 16.63
C GLU A 154 6.15 -6.14 15.29
N TYR A 155 4.84 -5.87 15.30
CA TYR A 155 4.08 -5.53 14.10
C TYR A 155 4.61 -4.25 13.43
N ARG A 156 4.85 -3.21 14.22
CA ARG A 156 5.50 -1.98 13.77
C ARG A 156 6.85 -2.26 13.11
N ASN A 157 7.71 -3.06 13.75
CA ASN A 157 9.03 -3.38 13.22
C ASN A 157 8.95 -4.22 11.93
N MET A 158 7.99 -5.13 11.84
CA MET A 158 7.70 -5.89 10.62
C MET A 158 7.34 -4.95 9.46
N LEU A 159 6.46 -3.97 9.68
CA LEU A 159 6.11 -2.96 8.68
C LEU A 159 7.33 -2.14 8.27
N ILE A 160 8.11 -1.63 9.23
CA ILE A 160 9.33 -0.87 8.96
C ILE A 160 10.29 -1.68 8.08
N ASN A 161 10.51 -2.95 8.42
CA ASN A 161 11.39 -3.83 7.65
C ASN A 161 10.87 -4.06 6.23
N LEU A 162 9.57 -4.33 6.08
CA LEU A 162 8.94 -4.51 4.77
C LEU A 162 9.16 -3.29 3.88
N PHE A 163 8.79 -2.10 4.36
CA PHE A 163 8.88 -0.86 3.57
C PHE A 163 10.33 -0.39 3.33
N SER A 164 11.24 -0.60 4.28
CA SER A 164 12.65 -0.21 4.13
C SER A 164 13.34 -0.92 2.97
N ASN A 165 12.95 -2.16 2.67
CA ASN A 165 13.44 -2.90 1.50
C ASN A 165 13.10 -2.22 0.16
N PHE A 166 12.15 -1.29 0.15
CA PHE A 166 11.73 -0.52 -1.03
C PHE A 166 12.13 0.95 -0.94
N GLY A 167 13.10 1.29 -0.08
CA GLY A 167 13.69 2.63 0.00
C GLY A 167 12.91 3.61 0.87
N PHE A 168 11.90 3.15 1.61
CA PHE A 168 11.21 3.98 2.57
C PHE A 168 12.08 4.22 3.81
N ARG A 169 11.89 5.40 4.41
CA ARG A 169 12.48 5.76 5.70
C ARG A 169 11.39 6.33 6.60
N ILE A 170 11.58 6.23 7.91
CA ILE A 170 10.71 6.88 8.88
C ILE A 170 10.96 8.39 8.81
N PHE A 171 9.89 9.17 8.73
CA PHE A 171 9.96 10.62 8.81
C PHE A 171 9.12 11.12 9.99
N PRO A 172 9.69 11.96 10.87
CA PRO A 172 8.88 12.61 11.92
C PRO A 172 7.84 13.52 11.29
N THR A 173 6.69 13.64 11.94
CA THR A 173 5.59 14.48 11.47
C THR A 173 4.71 14.89 12.65
N ASN A 174 4.06 16.04 12.54
CA ASN A 174 3.00 16.44 13.49
C ASN A 174 1.60 16.05 13.03
N ASP A 175 1.50 15.04 12.15
CA ASP A 175 0.20 14.47 11.82
C ASP A 175 -0.52 14.06 13.12
N PRO A 176 -1.71 14.60 13.42
CA PRO A 176 -2.38 14.33 14.69
C PRO A 176 -2.56 12.83 14.94
N ASN A 177 -2.94 12.07 13.92
CA ASN A 177 -3.21 10.64 14.05
C ASN A 177 -1.91 9.85 14.27
N VAL A 178 -0.80 10.25 13.64
CA VAL A 178 0.51 9.64 13.92
C VAL A 178 0.97 9.93 15.34
N LEU A 179 0.67 11.11 15.88
CA LEU A 179 1.05 11.48 17.25
C LEU A 179 0.18 10.86 18.34
N LEU A 180 -1.02 10.35 18.01
CA LEU A 180 -1.93 9.75 18.99
C LEU A 180 -1.31 8.55 19.72
N CYS A 181 -0.53 7.73 19.03
CA CYS A 181 0.06 6.52 19.59
C CYS A 181 1.52 6.39 19.14
N PRO A 182 2.47 6.09 20.05
CA PRO A 182 3.90 6.04 19.75
C PRO A 182 4.29 4.96 18.72
N GLU A 183 3.47 3.91 18.60
CA GLU A 183 3.67 2.86 17.62
C GLU A 183 3.22 3.24 16.20
N ASN A 184 2.48 4.34 16.02
CA ASN A 184 2.11 4.80 14.70
C ASN A 184 3.35 5.25 13.93
N LEU A 185 3.29 5.22 12.60
CA LEU A 185 4.37 5.75 11.78
C LEU A 185 3.87 6.40 10.52
N PHE A 186 4.65 7.39 10.13
CA PHE A 186 4.72 7.91 8.79
C PHE A 186 6.07 7.49 8.18
N MET A 187 6.02 6.79 7.04
CA MET A 187 7.21 6.47 6.27
C MET A 187 7.05 7.00 4.86
N ALA A 188 8.16 7.41 4.25
CA ALA A 188 8.17 7.84 2.87
C ALA A 188 9.44 7.41 2.12
N ARG A 189 9.30 7.26 0.82
CA ARG A 189 10.36 7.12 -0.17
C ARG A 189 10.35 8.37 -1.04
N ILE A 190 11.50 9.03 -1.16
CA ILE A 190 11.68 10.19 -2.04
C ILE A 190 12.34 9.68 -3.33
N GLY A 191 11.67 9.87 -4.47
CA GLY A 191 12.21 9.49 -5.78
C GLY A 191 13.45 10.31 -6.19
N ALA A 192 14.29 9.71 -7.03
CA ALA A 192 15.55 10.32 -7.44
C ALA A 192 15.40 11.63 -8.22
N ASP A 193 14.28 11.81 -8.92
CA ASP A 193 14.00 12.97 -9.78
C ASP A 193 13.28 14.11 -9.02
N ILE A 194 13.09 13.98 -7.70
CA ILE A 194 12.46 15.02 -6.90
C ILE A 194 13.44 16.18 -6.67
N SER A 195 13.01 17.40 -7.05
CA SER A 195 13.80 18.62 -6.86
C SER A 195 13.97 19.00 -5.39
N ASP A 196 15.04 19.72 -5.07
CA ASP A 196 15.29 20.14 -3.69
C ASP A 196 14.24 21.12 -3.16
N ASN A 197 13.62 21.92 -4.03
CA ASN A 197 12.48 22.76 -3.67
C ASN A 197 11.30 21.93 -3.16
N VAL A 198 10.96 20.85 -3.87
CA VAL A 198 9.90 19.92 -3.45
C VAL A 198 10.29 19.19 -2.18
N LYS A 199 11.55 18.75 -2.02
CA LYS A 199 12.02 18.15 -0.75
C LYS A 199 11.88 19.12 0.43
N MET A 200 12.15 20.40 0.22
CA MET A 200 11.98 21.43 1.25
C MET A 200 10.50 21.61 1.61
N LYS A 201 9.61 21.73 0.61
CA LYS A 201 8.17 21.78 0.84
C LYS A 201 7.67 20.55 1.60
N PHE A 202 8.17 19.36 1.24
CA PHE A 202 7.83 18.11 1.94
C PHE A 202 8.24 18.15 3.41
N LYS A 203 9.45 18.67 3.68
CA LYS A 203 9.94 18.85 5.04
C LYS A 203 9.04 19.77 5.85
N LEU A 204 8.62 20.90 5.29
CA LEU A 204 7.76 21.88 5.97
C LEU A 204 6.32 21.36 6.15
N LEU A 205 5.75 20.75 5.12
CA LEU A 205 4.38 20.26 5.10
C LEU A 205 4.14 19.13 6.11
N ARG A 206 5.15 18.28 6.37
CA ARG A 206 5.11 17.28 7.46
C ARG A 206 4.87 17.89 8.84
N PHE A 207 5.08 19.20 9.00
CA PHE A 207 4.88 19.93 10.23
C PHE A 207 3.84 21.06 10.11
N ASN A 208 3.06 21.13 9.01
CA ASN A 208 2.16 22.26 8.71
C ASN A 208 2.88 23.63 8.79
N MET A 209 4.14 23.67 8.34
CA MET A 209 4.98 24.87 8.32
C MET A 209 5.18 25.39 6.88
N ASP A 210 4.27 25.06 5.97
CA ASP A 210 4.30 25.37 4.54
C ASP A 210 3.74 26.77 4.19
N ASN A 211 3.40 27.58 5.20
CA ASN A 211 2.92 28.95 5.08
C ASN A 211 4.04 29.96 4.85
#